data_AF-A0A5C8MCK7-F1
#
_entry.id   AF-A0A5C8MCK7-F1
#
_cell.length_a   1.000
_cell.length_b   1.000
_cell.length_c   1.000
_cell.angle_alpha   90.00
_cell.angle_beta   90.00
_cell.angle_gamma   90.00
#
_symmetry.space_group_name_H-M   'P 1'
#
loop_
_entity.id
_entity.type
_entity.pdbx_description
1 polymer ?
#
loop_
_entity_poly.entity_id
_entity_poly.type
_entity_poly.pdbx_seq_one_letter_code
_entity_poly.pdbx_strand_id
1 'polypeptide(L)'
;MRIQLAVSITNSREGVPYPVLVELMLMLFIIEMVIEASIRLPKSIGPTITMIGGIILGQAVVQARLVSYFLIIVVAGSTIAHFTMGTYMNTVSIRLYKYVVILLSALYGILGLMSSVVLFCFYLGTISTFEVPYLSLSTKRGKSK
;
A
#
# COMPACT_ATOMS: atom_id res chain seq x y z
N MET A 1 -27.89 11.84 0.27
CA MET A 1 -26.88 10.76 0.30
C MET A 1 -25.43 11.27 0.13
N ARG A 2 -25.10 12.12 -0.87
CA ARG A 2 -23.71 12.61 -1.07
C ARG A 2 -23.14 13.47 0.07
N ILE A 3 -23.97 14.34 0.68
CA ILE A 3 -23.54 15.22 1.79
C ILE A 3 -23.27 14.42 3.07
N GLN A 4 -24.02 13.35 3.31
CA GLN A 4 -23.82 12.49 4.49
C GLN A 4 -22.47 11.76 4.46
N LEU A 5 -22.00 11.33 3.28
CA LEU A 5 -20.67 10.75 3.16
C LEU A 5 -19.56 11.77 3.42
N ALA A 6 -19.68 12.98 2.86
CA ALA A 6 -18.73 14.05 3.09
C ALA A 6 -18.66 14.44 4.58
N VAL A 7 -19.82 14.56 5.24
CA VAL A 7 -19.91 14.85 6.67
C VAL A 7 -19.34 13.70 7.52
N SER A 8 -19.62 12.44 7.18
CA SER A 8 -19.02 11.29 7.87
C SER A 8 -17.51 11.24 7.72
N ILE A 9 -16.96 11.63 6.57
CA ILE A 9 -15.50 11.69 6.35
C ILE A 9 -14.89 12.81 7.21
N THR A 10 -15.51 13.99 7.25
CA THR A 10 -15.05 15.10 8.10
C THR A 10 -15.13 14.74 9.59
N ASN A 11 -16.25 14.15 10.03
CA ASN A 11 -16.42 13.69 11.41
C ASN A 11 -15.48 12.52 11.75
N SER A 12 -15.10 11.68 10.77
CA SER A 12 -14.10 10.63 11.00
C SER A 12 -12.69 11.16 11.27
N ARG A 13 -12.47 12.47 11.07
CA ARG A 13 -11.23 13.17 11.44
C ARG A 13 -11.38 14.00 12.71
N GLU A 14 -12.58 14.15 13.27
CA GLU A 14 -12.78 14.86 14.54
C GLU A 14 -12.08 14.10 15.67
N GLY A 15 -11.05 14.73 16.23
CA GLY A 15 -10.30 14.18 17.36
C GLY A 15 -9.03 13.41 17.00
N VAL A 16 -8.60 13.38 15.73
CA VAL A 16 -7.28 12.88 15.35
C VAL A 16 -6.27 14.04 15.28
N PRO A 17 -5.18 14.02 16.07
CA PRO A 17 -4.28 15.17 16.21
C PRO A 17 -3.24 15.28 15.07
N TYR A 18 -3.07 14.26 14.24
CA TYR A 18 -2.02 14.18 13.23
C TYR A 18 -2.53 14.50 11.82
N PRO A 19 -1.67 15.05 10.93
CA PRO A 19 -2.01 15.16 9.52
C PRO A 19 -2.03 13.76 8.87
N VAL A 20 -2.82 13.63 7.79
CA VAL A 20 -3.04 12.37 7.05
C VAL A 20 -1.73 11.68 6.66
N LEU A 21 -0.71 12.45 6.28
CA LEU A 21 0.61 11.92 5.94
C LEU A 21 1.24 11.14 7.10
N VAL A 22 1.24 11.72 8.31
CA VAL A 22 1.87 11.13 9.50
C VAL A 22 1.09 9.90 9.94
N GLU A 23 -0.24 9.96 9.94
CA GLU A 23 -1.09 8.79 10.24
C GLU A 23 -0.81 7.63 9.30
N LEU A 24 -0.72 7.91 7.99
CA LEU A 24 -0.48 6.92 6.96
C LEU A 24 0.92 6.30 7.12
N MET A 25 1.96 7.12 7.34
CA MET A 25 3.32 6.63 7.56
C MET A 25 3.42 5.73 8.80
N LEU A 26 2.82 6.14 9.92
CA LEU A 26 2.80 5.36 11.16
C LEU A 26 2.08 4.02 10.95
N MET A 27 0.90 4.04 10.35
CA MET A 27 0.11 2.83 10.12
C MET A 27 0.82 1.87 9.16
N LEU A 28 1.41 2.38 8.07
CA LEU A 28 2.18 1.59 7.11
C LEU A 28 3.41 0.96 7.75
N PHE A 29 4.13 1.71 8.59
CA PHE A 29 5.28 1.21 9.31
C PHE A 29 4.90 0.05 10.24
N ILE A 30 3.81 0.19 11.01
CA ILE A 30 3.31 -0.88 11.88
C ILE A 30 2.97 -2.13 11.07
N ILE A 31 2.22 -1.98 9.99
CA ILE A 31 1.84 -3.09 9.11
C ILE A 31 3.07 -3.80 8.55
N GLU A 32 4.08 -3.05 8.11
CA GLU A 32 5.30 -3.62 7.55
C GLU A 32 6.12 -4.38 8.60
N MET A 33 6.19 -3.87 9.82
CA MET A 33 6.81 -4.58 10.94
C MET A 33 6.10 -5.91 11.23
N VAL A 34 4.76 -5.93 11.18
CA VAL A 34 3.97 -7.16 11.35
C VAL A 34 4.25 -8.16 10.23
N ILE A 35 4.28 -7.70 8.98
CA ILE A 35 4.56 -8.54 7.82
C ILE A 35 5.98 -9.10 7.90
N GLU A 36 6.98 -8.28 8.21
CA GLU A 36 8.38 -8.70 8.32
C GLU A 36 8.59 -9.71 9.47
N ALA A 37 7.87 -9.52 10.59
CA ALA A 37 7.87 -10.50 11.68
C ALA A 37 7.22 -11.83 11.25
N SER A 38 6.09 -11.77 10.54
CA SER A 38 5.35 -12.96 10.11
C SER A 38 6.13 -13.85 9.14
N ILE A 39 6.93 -13.26 8.24
CA ILE A 39 7.74 -14.01 7.26
C ILE A 39 8.99 -14.61 7.90
N ARG A 40 9.48 -14.02 9.00
CA ARG A 40 10.72 -14.42 9.66
C ARG A 40 10.50 -15.49 10.73
N LEU A 41 9.28 -15.58 11.25
CA LEU A 41 8.89 -16.61 12.21
C LEU A 41 8.54 -17.93 11.51
N PRO A 42 8.66 -19.07 12.21
CA PRO A 42 8.25 -20.37 11.68
C PRO A 42 6.75 -20.37 11.36
N LYS A 43 6.35 -21.18 10.37
CA LYS A 43 4.98 -21.24 9.83
C LYS A 43 3.89 -21.49 10.87
N SER A 44 4.24 -22.07 12.03
CA SER A 44 3.32 -22.30 13.15
C SER A 44 2.96 -21.03 13.95
N ILE A 45 3.80 -20.00 13.94
CA ILE A 45 3.65 -18.78 14.76
C ILE A 45 3.31 -17.55 13.90
N GLY A 46 3.67 -17.55 12.61
CA GLY A 46 3.39 -16.46 11.67
C GLY A 46 1.91 -15.99 11.63
N PRO A 47 0.93 -16.90 11.57
CA PRO A 47 -0.49 -16.53 11.62
C PRO A 47 -0.89 -15.83 12.92
N THR A 48 -0.36 -16.28 14.06
CA THR A 48 -0.65 -15.71 15.39
C THR A 48 -0.17 -14.27 15.49
N ILE A 49 1.03 -13.96 15.00
CA ILE A 49 1.57 -12.59 14.97
C ILE A 49 0.71 -11.69 14.07
N THR A 50 0.30 -12.20 12.90
CA THR A 50 -0.54 -11.44 11.97
C THR A 50 -1.92 -11.14 12.57
N MET A 51 -2.50 -12.11 13.28
CA MET A 51 -3.78 -11.96 13.99
C MET A 51 -3.67 -10.93 15.12
N ILE A 52 -2.64 -11.05 15.98
CA ILE A 52 -2.39 -10.12 17.08
C ILE A 52 -2.14 -8.71 16.53
N GLY A 53 -1.30 -8.59 15.49
CA GLY A 53 -1.02 -7.32 14.82
C GLY A 53 -2.25 -6.69 14.18
N GLY A 54 -3.15 -7.48 13.59
CA GLY A 54 -4.38 -6.97 12.99
C GLY A 54 -5.41 -6.50 14.03
N ILE A 55 -5.73 -7.34 15.01
CA ILE A 55 -6.82 -7.07 15.96
C ILE A 55 -6.34 -6.15 17.09
N ILE A 56 -5.24 -6.48 17.77
CA ILE A 56 -4.82 -5.76 18.98
C ILE A 56 -4.27 -4.38 18.61
N LEU A 57 -3.36 -4.29 17.63
CA LEU A 57 -2.84 -2.98 17.21
C LEU A 57 -3.92 -2.14 16.52
N GLY A 58 -4.78 -2.76 15.70
CA GLY A 58 -5.91 -2.06 15.08
C GLY A 58 -6.85 -1.43 16.10
N GLN A 59 -7.24 -2.16 17.14
CA GLN A 59 -8.07 -1.63 18.21
C GLN A 59 -7.35 -0.56 19.03
N ALA A 60 -6.08 -0.76 19.37
CA ALA A 60 -5.30 0.21 20.14
C ALA A 60 -5.14 1.55 19.40
N VAL A 61 -4.86 1.51 18.10
CA VAL A 61 -4.71 2.71 17.25
C VAL A 61 -6.01 3.51 17.17
N VAL A 62 -7.15 2.82 17.07
CA VAL A 62 -8.49 3.43 17.09
C VAL A 62 -8.81 4.06 18.45
N GLN A 63 -8.58 3.32 19.54
CA GLN A 63 -8.87 3.79 20.89
C GLN A 63 -8.01 5.00 21.29
N ALA A 64 -6.73 4.99 20.88
CA ALA A 64 -5.82 6.11 21.09
C ALA A 64 -6.08 7.29 20.13
N ARG A 65 -7.05 7.18 19.20
CA ARG A 65 -7.38 8.17 18.16
C ARG A 65 -6.14 8.63 17.38
N LEU A 66 -5.18 7.72 17.17
CA LEU A 66 -3.94 8.03 16.46
C LEU A 66 -4.15 8.08 14.95
N VAL A 67 -5.14 7.34 14.43
CA VAL A 67 -5.41 7.21 13.01
C VAL A 67 -6.93 7.23 12.77
N SER A 68 -7.37 7.89 11.70
CA SER A 68 -8.78 7.94 11.32
C SER A 68 -9.31 6.58 10.83
N TYR A 69 -10.56 6.25 11.20
CA TYR A 69 -11.25 5.02 10.76
C TYR A 69 -11.24 4.82 9.25
N PHE A 70 -11.45 5.88 8.48
CA PHE A 70 -11.46 5.81 7.02
C PHE A 70 -10.09 5.40 6.46
N LEU A 71 -9.02 5.93 7.06
CA LEU A 71 -7.65 5.62 6.67
C LEU A 71 -7.31 4.14 6.95
N ILE A 72 -7.75 3.61 8.09
CA ILE A 72 -7.56 2.19 8.44
C ILE A 72 -8.18 1.28 7.38
N ILE A 73 -9.38 1.58 6.90
CA ILE A 73 -10.05 0.78 5.86
C ILE A 73 -9.24 0.79 4.56
N VAL A 74 -8.77 1.97 4.13
CA VAL A 74 -7.97 2.10 2.88
C VAL A 74 -6.64 1.37 3.00
N VAL A 75 -5.94 1.48 4.14
CA VAL A 75 -4.66 0.80 4.36
C VAL A 75 -4.85 -0.71 4.49
N ALA A 76 -5.90 -1.18 5.15
CA ALA A 76 -6.22 -2.60 5.24
C ALA A 76 -6.46 -3.20 3.84
N GLY A 77 -7.28 -2.55 3.01
CA GLY A 77 -7.51 -2.99 1.63
C GLY A 77 -6.23 -3.01 0.78
N SER A 78 -5.41 -1.97 0.89
CA SER A 78 -4.12 -1.88 0.20
C SER A 78 -3.13 -2.99 0.65
N THR A 79 -3.14 -3.31 1.95
CA THR A 79 -2.29 -4.36 2.53
C THR A 79 -2.76 -5.75 2.10
N ILE A 80 -4.06 -5.97 1.98
CA ILE A 80 -4.60 -7.24 1.46
C ILE A 80 -4.21 -7.42 -0.01
N ALA A 81 -4.33 -6.38 -0.83
CA ALA A 81 -3.92 -6.41 -2.23
C ALA A 81 -2.41 -6.71 -2.41
N HIS A 82 -1.58 -6.29 -1.47
CA HIS A 82 -0.15 -6.57 -1.47
C HIS A 82 0.17 -8.09 -1.40
N PHE A 83 -0.69 -8.90 -0.79
CA PHE A 83 -0.51 -10.37 -0.73
C PHE A 83 -0.79 -11.08 -2.06
N THR A 84 -1.33 -10.39 -3.08
CA THR A 84 -1.51 -10.96 -4.42
C THR A 84 -0.19 -11.13 -5.18
N MET A 85 0.91 -10.53 -4.70
CA MET A 85 2.23 -10.64 -5.32
C MET A 85 2.86 -12.02 -5.08
N GLY A 86 3.25 -12.71 -6.17
CA GLY A 86 3.66 -14.12 -6.12
C GLY A 86 5.07 -14.42 -5.58
N THR A 87 5.98 -13.43 -5.54
CA THR A 87 7.35 -13.63 -5.04
C THR A 87 7.78 -12.53 -4.08
N TYR A 88 8.46 -12.92 -2.99
CA TYR A 88 8.91 -11.98 -1.95
C TYR A 88 9.80 -10.86 -2.50
N MET A 89 10.69 -11.18 -3.44
CA MET A 89 11.58 -10.17 -4.02
C MET A 89 10.82 -9.09 -4.82
N ASN A 90 9.74 -9.46 -5.50
CA ASN A 90 8.90 -8.50 -6.20
C ASN A 90 8.10 -7.62 -5.21
N THR A 91 7.65 -8.22 -4.12
CA THR A 91 6.94 -7.56 -3.02
C THR A 91 7.77 -6.44 -2.39
N VAL A 92 9.09 -6.63 -2.18
CA VAL A 92 9.97 -5.61 -1.59
C VAL A 92 10.09 -4.37 -2.50
N SER A 93 10.22 -4.54 -3.81
CA SER A 93 10.31 -3.43 -4.77
C SER A 93 9.04 -2.57 -4.77
N ILE A 94 7.87 -3.22 -4.77
CA ILE A 94 6.57 -2.54 -4.73
C ILE A 94 6.35 -1.84 -3.38
N ARG A 95 6.85 -2.43 -2.29
CA ARG A 95 6.82 -1.84 -0.94
C ARG A 95 7.56 -0.51 -0.90
N LEU A 96 8.77 -0.43 -1.46
CA LEU A 96 9.53 0.82 -1.54
C LEU A 96 8.81 1.86 -2.41
N TYR A 97 8.27 1.43 -3.55
CA TYR A 97 7.56 2.32 -4.47
C TYR A 97 6.32 2.97 -3.83
N LYS A 98 5.59 2.25 -2.97
CA LYS A 98 4.45 2.77 -2.20
C LYS A 98 4.80 4.02 -1.38
N TYR A 99 5.98 4.05 -0.74
CA TYR A 99 6.42 5.23 0.01
C TYR A 99 6.72 6.43 -0.88
N VAL A 100 7.25 6.19 -2.08
CA VAL A 100 7.46 7.23 -3.10
C VAL A 100 6.12 7.85 -3.53
N VAL A 101 5.11 7.02 -3.83
CA VAL A 101 3.76 7.49 -4.20
C VAL A 101 3.16 8.38 -3.11
N ILE A 102 3.29 7.97 -1.84
CA ILE A 102 2.76 8.72 -0.70
C ILE A 102 3.47 10.06 -0.55
N LEU A 103 4.80 10.10 -0.65
CA LEU A 103 5.57 11.32 -0.51
C LEU A 103 5.22 12.32 -1.62
N LEU A 104 5.15 11.87 -2.87
CA LEU A 104 4.78 12.72 -4.01
C LEU A 104 3.33 13.23 -3.86
N SER A 105 2.40 12.35 -3.49
CA SER A 105 0.99 12.70 -3.27
C SER A 105 0.81 13.67 -2.10
N ALA A 106 1.64 13.59 -1.07
CA ALA A 106 1.57 14.50 0.06
C ALA A 106 2.10 15.90 -0.27
N LEU A 107 3.12 16.01 -1.12
CA LEU A 107 3.70 17.29 -1.54
C LEU A 107 2.86 17.99 -2.63
N TYR A 108 2.38 17.23 -3.61
CA TYR A 108 1.72 17.77 -4.81
C TYR A 108 0.25 17.39 -4.95
N GLY A 109 -0.34 16.72 -3.95
CA GLY A 109 -1.73 16.26 -3.98
C GLY A 109 -2.00 15.29 -5.13
N ILE A 110 -3.12 15.51 -5.83
CA ILE A 110 -3.55 14.68 -6.96
C ILE A 110 -2.51 14.67 -8.10
N LEU A 111 -1.79 15.78 -8.31
CA LEU A 111 -0.75 15.86 -9.34
C LEU A 111 0.42 14.92 -9.01
N GLY A 112 0.78 14.82 -7.73
CA GLY A 112 1.81 13.90 -7.25
C GLY A 112 1.43 12.44 -7.46
N LEU A 113 0.15 12.10 -7.22
CA LEU A 113 -0.39 10.78 -7.51
C LEU A 113 -0.29 10.47 -9.01
N MET A 114 -0.73 11.38 -9.88
CA MET A 114 -0.65 11.18 -11.34
C MET A 114 0.79 11.05 -11.82
N SER A 115 1.70 11.91 -11.35
CA SER A 115 3.12 11.83 -11.71
C SER A 115 3.76 10.52 -11.26
N SER A 116 3.38 10.01 -10.07
CA SER A 116 3.86 8.72 -9.61
C SER A 116 3.42 7.60 -10.55
N VAL A 117 2.15 7.54 -10.96
CA VAL A 117 1.66 6.53 -11.91
C VAL A 117 2.46 6.55 -13.23
N VAL A 118 2.78 7.75 -13.74
CA VAL A 118 3.63 7.89 -14.94
C VAL A 118 5.04 7.37 -14.70
N LEU A 119 5.66 7.71 -13.56
CA LEU A 119 6.98 7.19 -13.17
C LEU A 119 6.98 5.66 -13.05
N PHE A 120 5.91 5.08 -12.53
CA PHE A 120 5.75 3.62 -12.45
C PHE A 120 5.71 2.98 -13.85
N CYS A 121 4.92 3.53 -14.78
CA CYS A 121 4.87 3.06 -16.15
C CYS A 121 6.23 3.19 -16.85
N PHE A 122 6.93 4.30 -16.64
CA PHE A 122 8.27 4.52 -17.18
C PHE A 122 9.28 3.49 -16.64
N TYR A 123 9.25 3.20 -15.34
CA TYR A 123 10.07 2.18 -14.71
C TYR A 123 9.80 0.79 -15.31
N LEU A 124 8.53 0.40 -15.46
CA LEU A 124 8.17 -0.86 -16.11
C LEU A 124 8.67 -0.93 -17.55
N GLY A 125 8.70 0.19 -18.28
CA GLY A 125 9.18 0.25 -19.66
C GLY A 125 10.69 0.06 -19.80
N THR A 126 11.44 0.36 -18.74
CA THR A 126 12.91 0.21 -18.70
C THR A 126 13.32 -1.23 -18.37
N ILE A 127 12.47 -1.97 -17.66
CA ILE A 127 12.74 -3.38 -17.34
C ILE A 127 12.69 -4.20 -18.63
N SER A 128 13.77 -4.93 -18.90
CA SER A 128 13.85 -5.90 -19.99
C SER A 128 14.06 -7.30 -19.40
N THR A 129 13.25 -8.26 -19.84
CA THR A 129 13.33 -9.66 -19.42
C THR A 129 13.75 -10.49 -20.62
N PHE A 130 14.95 -11.09 -20.56
CA PHE A 130 15.52 -11.85 -21.69
C PHE A 130 15.46 -11.08 -23.02
N GLU A 131 15.97 -9.84 -23.02
CA GLU A 131 16.00 -8.91 -24.17
C GLU A 131 14.64 -8.46 -24.72
N VAL A 132 13.52 -8.87 -24.11
CA VAL A 132 12.19 -8.37 -24.46
C VAL A 132 11.75 -7.33 -23.43
N PRO A 133 11.35 -6.11 -23.84
CA PRO A 133 10.83 -5.11 -22.91
C PRO A 133 9.63 -5.66 -22.13
N TYR A 134 9.52 -5.36 -20.83
CA TYR A 134 8.44 -5.87 -19.98
C TYR A 134 7.04 -5.41 -20.45
N LEU A 135 6.97 -4.22 -21.05
CA LEU A 135 5.77 -3.65 -21.68
C LEU A 135 5.59 -4.05 -23.15
N SER A 136 6.47 -4.93 -23.67
CA SER A 136 6.35 -5.45 -25.03
C SER A 136 5.08 -6.28 -25.16
N LEU A 137 4.09 -5.73 -25.86
CA LEU A 137 2.90 -6.45 -26.30
C LEU A 137 3.27 -7.29 -27.54
N SER A 138 4.28 -8.15 -27.41
CA SER A 138 4.69 -9.06 -28.48
C SER A 138 3.62 -10.14 -28.65
N THR A 139 2.55 -9.75 -29.34
CA THR A 139 1.69 -10.69 -30.04
C THR A 139 2.58 -11.43 -31.02
N LYS A 140 2.84 -12.71 -30.74
CA LYS A 140 3.46 -13.64 -31.68
C LYS A 140 2.50 -13.78 -32.87
N ARG A 141 2.52 -12.81 -33.79
CA ARG A 141 1.90 -12.95 -35.10
C ARG A 141 2.83 -13.87 -35.89
N GLY A 142 2.51 -15.15 -35.88
CA GLY A 142 3.27 -16.19 -36.57
C GLY A 142 3.57 -15.74 -38.00
N LYS A 143 4.86 -15.47 -38.29
CA LYS A 143 5.35 -15.47 -39.65
C LYS A 143 5.76 -16.91 -39.95
N SER A 144 4.78 -17.66 -40.45
CA SER A 144 5.04 -18.80 -41.31
C SER A 144 5.68 -18.28 -42.60
N LYS A 145 6.94 -18.65 -42.82
CA LYS A 145 7.53 -18.86 -44.13
C LYS A 145 8.41 -20.10 -44.02
#